data_AF-A0A970JNP7-F1
#
_entry.id   AF-A0A970JNP7-F1
#
_cell.length_a   1.000
_cell.length_b   1.000
_cell.length_c   1.000
_cell.angle_alpha   90.00
_cell.angle_beta   90.00
_cell.angle_gamma   90.00
#
_symmetry.space_group_name_H-M   'P 1'
#
loop_
_entity.id
_entity.type
_entity.pdbx_description
1 polymer ?
#
loop_
_entity_poly.entity_id
_entity_poly.type
_entity_poly.pdbx_seq_one_letter_code
_entity_poly.pdbx_strand_id
1 'polypeptide(L)'
;MVTRRCTFVALFVVAMALALAGIALAANGLPTTAEIHKAAGIGCADCHGTGKPGDVSMDVCMDCHGTYDDLAAATAGLDMNPHKSHFGYPECTLCHVGHGPNQDLCATCHAPDTTADLHLEAGVGCSACHGDVDASERGEVSMDTCLGCHGPYEELAERTSGGKMNPHMSHYPYLDCSECHHAHEEDTDFCGQCH
;
A
#
# COMPACT_ATOMS: atom_id res chain seq x y z
N MET A 1 -67.08 43.35 0.85
CA MET A 1 -66.00 42.85 1.73
C MET A 1 -65.30 41.74 0.95
N VAL A 2 -64.18 42.01 0.24
CA VAL A 2 -62.77 41.95 0.74
C VAL A 2 -62.54 40.53 1.30
N THR A 3 -61.79 39.60 0.71
CA THR A 3 -60.36 39.59 0.26
C THR A 3 -60.11 38.23 -0.47
N ARG A 4 -59.40 38.10 -1.61
CA ARG A 4 -57.92 37.99 -1.78
C ARG A 4 -57.28 37.01 -0.77
N ARG A 5 -56.45 36.00 -1.11
CA ARG A 5 -55.41 35.86 -2.15
C ARG A 5 -54.88 34.42 -2.16
N CYS A 6 -54.19 34.13 -3.26
CA CYS A 6 -53.36 32.99 -3.63
C CYS A 6 -52.27 32.58 -2.60
N THR A 7 -51.49 31.57 -3.01
CA THR A 7 -50.15 31.12 -2.56
C THR A 7 -50.08 30.23 -1.32
N PHE A 8 -50.05 28.91 -1.56
CA PHE A 8 -49.18 27.96 -0.85
C PHE A 8 -48.85 26.76 -1.77
N VAL A 9 -48.37 27.06 -2.99
CA VAL A 9 -47.53 26.15 -3.79
C VAL A 9 -46.14 26.76 -3.76
N ALA A 10 -45.40 26.50 -2.70
CA ALA A 10 -43.96 26.74 -2.54
C ALA A 10 -43.64 26.63 -1.05
N LEU A 11 -43.20 25.44 -0.60
CA LEU A 11 -42.35 25.25 0.60
C LEU A 11 -42.14 23.75 0.87
N PHE A 12 -41.72 22.97 -0.14
CA PHE A 12 -41.12 21.64 0.08
C PHE A 12 -40.04 21.31 -0.96
N VAL A 13 -39.36 22.34 -1.49
CA VAL A 13 -38.26 22.17 -2.48
C VAL A 13 -36.93 22.75 -1.99
N VAL A 14 -36.79 23.16 -0.72
CA VAL A 14 -35.56 23.86 -0.24
C VAL A 14 -34.83 23.18 0.93
N ALA A 15 -35.19 21.96 1.33
CA ALA A 15 -34.54 21.27 2.46
C ALA A 15 -33.87 19.93 2.09
N MET A 16 -33.34 19.80 0.87
CA MET A 16 -32.51 18.64 0.48
C MET A 16 -31.30 19.03 -0.38
N ALA A 17 -30.76 20.23 -0.18
CA ALA A 17 -29.55 20.72 -0.84
C ALA A 17 -28.33 20.82 0.11
N LEU A 18 -28.37 20.13 1.27
CA LEU A 18 -27.33 20.19 2.30
C LEU A 18 -27.05 18.78 2.87
N ALA A 19 -26.58 17.85 2.04
CA ALA A 19 -25.97 16.60 2.52
C ALA A 19 -25.10 15.87 1.47
N LEU A 20 -24.64 16.56 0.42
CA LEU A 20 -23.65 16.03 -0.53
C LEU A 20 -22.45 16.98 -0.59
N ALA A 21 -21.91 17.36 0.57
CA ALA A 21 -20.50 17.66 0.65
C ALA A 21 -19.81 16.28 0.62
N GLY A 22 -19.60 15.77 -0.59
CA GLY A 22 -18.68 14.66 -0.79
C GLY A 22 -17.39 15.03 -0.09
N ILE A 23 -17.03 14.25 0.93
CA ILE A 23 -15.70 14.26 1.48
C ILE A 23 -14.83 13.82 0.30
N ALA A 24 -14.26 14.80 -0.41
CA ALA A 24 -13.10 14.55 -1.22
C ALA A 24 -12.07 14.01 -0.24
N LEU A 25 -11.94 12.68 -0.21
CA LEU A 25 -10.78 12.02 0.34
C LEU A 25 -9.62 12.60 -0.47
N ALA A 26 -8.96 13.61 0.08
CA ALA A 26 -7.76 14.13 -0.52
C ALA A 26 -6.82 12.92 -0.60
N ALA A 27 -6.47 12.52 -1.82
CA ALA A 27 -5.36 11.64 -2.09
C ALA A 27 -4.08 12.40 -1.71
N ASN A 28 -3.90 12.66 -0.42
CA ASN A 28 -2.67 13.20 0.10
C ASN A 28 -1.74 11.98 0.17
N GLY A 29 -0.92 11.81 -0.85
CA GLY A 29 0.23 10.91 -0.77
C GLY A 29 1.03 11.23 0.49
N LEU A 30 1.81 10.24 0.96
CA LEU A 30 2.70 10.43 2.11
C LEU A 30 3.57 11.69 1.89
N PRO A 31 3.81 12.48 2.95
CA PRO A 31 4.56 13.72 2.81
C PRO A 31 5.98 13.43 2.33
N THR A 32 6.46 14.28 1.42
CA THR A 32 7.84 14.26 0.94
C THR A 32 8.81 14.62 2.05
N THR A 33 10.08 14.29 1.89
CA THR A 33 11.10 14.60 2.91
C THR A 33 11.21 16.12 3.15
N ALA A 34 11.10 16.95 2.11
CA ALA A 34 11.12 18.41 2.28
C ALA A 34 9.88 18.94 3.01
N GLU A 35 8.71 18.32 2.84
CA GLU A 35 7.51 18.71 3.59
C GLU A 35 7.63 18.39 5.07
N ILE A 36 8.18 17.22 5.41
CA ILE A 36 8.48 16.82 6.79
C ILE A 36 9.44 17.82 7.44
N HIS A 37 10.54 18.15 6.76
CA HIS A 37 11.55 19.08 7.28
C HIS A 37 11.01 20.51 7.39
N LYS A 38 10.26 20.98 6.38
CA LYS A 38 9.61 22.29 6.42
C LYS A 38 8.61 22.40 7.57
N ALA A 39 7.84 21.34 7.84
CA ALA A 39 6.93 21.29 8.98
C ALA A 39 7.69 21.34 10.33
N ALA A 40 8.92 20.81 10.38
CA ALA A 40 9.83 20.93 11.51
C ALA A 40 10.54 22.30 11.60
N GLY A 41 10.25 23.24 10.70
CA GLY A 41 10.85 24.58 10.69
C GLY A 41 12.20 24.68 10.00
N ILE A 42 12.63 23.63 9.29
CA ILE A 42 13.88 23.60 8.53
C ILE A 42 13.63 24.28 7.17
N GLY A 43 14.42 25.31 6.88
CA GLY A 43 14.31 26.11 5.67
C GLY A 43 15.08 25.55 4.48
N CYS A 44 14.84 26.11 3.30
CA CYS A 44 15.47 25.65 2.06
C CYS A 44 17.01 25.76 2.09
N ALA A 45 17.53 26.76 2.80
CA ALA A 45 18.95 27.02 2.92
C ALA A 45 19.67 25.97 3.79
N ASP A 46 18.95 25.32 4.71
CA ASP A 46 19.53 24.31 5.59
C ASP A 46 19.89 23.03 4.80
N CYS A 47 19.19 22.75 3.70
CA CYS A 47 19.53 21.65 2.78
C CYS A 47 20.38 22.09 1.59
N HIS A 48 20.05 23.23 0.97
CA HIS A 48 20.65 23.64 -0.32
C HIS A 48 21.70 24.76 -0.20
N GLY A 49 22.04 25.19 1.01
CA GLY A 49 22.97 26.30 1.29
C GLY A 49 22.43 27.66 0.81
N THR A 50 22.47 27.91 -0.50
CA THR A 50 21.96 29.15 -1.12
C THR A 50 20.43 29.23 -1.17
N GLY A 51 19.73 28.17 -0.73
CA GLY A 51 18.27 28.08 -0.76
C GLY A 51 17.66 27.89 -2.16
N LYS A 52 18.50 27.73 -3.19
CA LYS A 52 18.08 27.38 -4.55
C LYS A 52 18.02 25.87 -4.72
N PRO A 53 17.06 25.32 -5.49
CA PRO A 53 17.02 23.88 -5.77
C PRO A 53 18.33 23.38 -6.39
N GLY A 54 18.77 22.20 -5.94
CA GLY A 54 19.97 21.52 -6.41
C GLY A 54 20.18 20.23 -5.63
N ASP A 55 21.16 19.43 -6.05
CA ASP A 55 21.50 18.18 -5.36
C ASP A 55 22.01 18.46 -3.95
N VAL A 56 21.64 17.59 -3.00
CA VAL A 56 22.03 17.66 -1.60
C VAL A 56 22.94 16.48 -1.31
N SER A 57 24.13 16.74 -0.77
CA SER A 57 25.05 15.68 -0.33
C SER A 57 24.49 14.98 0.90
N MET A 58 24.78 13.69 1.06
CA MET A 58 24.47 12.92 2.27
C MET A 58 24.97 13.61 3.54
N ASP A 59 26.13 14.27 3.50
CA ASP A 59 26.72 14.95 4.67
C ASP A 59 25.77 15.97 5.31
N VAL A 60 24.96 16.67 4.50
CA VAL A 60 23.99 17.65 5.00
C VAL A 60 22.94 17.00 5.89
N CYS A 61 22.55 15.76 5.57
CA CYS A 61 21.63 14.98 6.40
C CYS A 61 22.33 14.57 7.70
N MET A 62 23.56 14.06 7.59
CA MET A 62 24.31 13.50 8.72
C MET A 62 24.72 14.55 9.75
N ASP A 63 24.92 15.81 9.34
CA ASP A 63 25.18 16.94 10.24
C ASP A 63 24.08 17.14 11.30
N CYS A 64 22.84 16.74 10.99
CA CYS A 64 21.71 16.80 11.92
C CYS A 64 21.31 15.42 12.48
N HIS A 65 21.39 14.38 11.66
CA HIS A 65 20.86 13.04 11.97
C HIS A 65 21.87 12.09 12.63
N GLY A 66 23.14 12.48 12.71
CA GLY A 66 24.19 11.66 13.30
C GLY A 66 24.74 10.62 12.35
N THR A 67 25.42 9.61 12.89
CA THR A 67 26.03 8.53 12.10
C THR A 67 25.01 7.46 11.70
N TYR A 68 25.36 6.59 10.74
CA TYR A 68 24.50 5.46 10.40
C TYR A 68 24.29 4.51 11.58
N ASP A 69 25.26 4.39 12.49
CA ASP A 69 25.12 3.58 13.69
C ASP A 69 24.08 4.19 14.65
N ASP A 70 24.03 5.52 14.76
CA ASP A 70 23.01 6.22 15.55
C ASP A 70 21.62 6.02 14.93
N LEU A 71 21.50 6.14 13.61
CA LEU A 71 20.26 5.88 12.87
C LEU A 71 19.81 4.43 13.01
N ALA A 72 20.71 3.47 12.88
CA ALA A 72 20.44 2.05 13.07
C ALA A 72 19.95 1.74 14.48
N ALA A 73 20.52 2.39 15.50
CA ALA A 73 20.05 2.26 16.87
C ALA A 73 18.66 2.87 17.06
N ALA A 74 18.39 4.03 16.46
CA ALA A 74 17.08 4.69 16.50
C ALA A 74 15.97 3.87 15.82
N THR A 75 16.31 3.10 14.78
CA THR A 75 15.37 2.24 14.03
C THR A 75 15.43 0.76 14.41
N ALA A 76 16.02 0.42 15.57
CA ALA A 76 16.20 -0.98 16.00
C ALA A 76 14.89 -1.74 16.29
N GLY A 77 13.76 -1.04 16.44
CA GLY A 77 12.45 -1.64 16.70
C GLY A 77 11.64 -2.01 15.46
N LEU A 78 12.18 -1.80 14.25
CA LEU A 78 11.51 -2.21 13.00
C LEU A 78 11.87 -3.65 12.64
N ASP A 79 10.91 -4.40 12.09
CA ASP A 79 11.10 -5.80 11.68
C ASP A 79 12.27 -5.95 10.68
N MET A 80 12.34 -5.04 9.70
CA MET A 80 13.53 -4.81 8.89
C MET A 80 14.09 -3.42 9.18
N ASN A 81 15.35 -3.36 9.62
CA ASN A 81 16.00 -2.09 9.93
C ASN A 81 16.64 -1.48 8.66
N PRO A 82 16.09 -0.39 8.09
CA PRO A 82 16.57 0.18 6.83
C PRO A 82 17.98 0.79 6.94
N HIS A 83 18.37 1.22 8.14
CA HIS A 83 19.70 1.79 8.43
C HIS A 83 20.72 0.75 8.90
N LYS A 84 20.32 -0.53 8.96
CA LYS A 84 21.20 -1.66 9.26
C LYS A 84 20.92 -2.81 8.30
N SER A 85 21.07 -2.53 7.00
CA SER A 85 20.78 -3.47 5.93
C SER A 85 22.05 -4.03 5.29
N HIS A 86 21.88 -5.05 4.44
CA HIS A 86 23.00 -5.61 3.65
C HIS A 86 23.58 -4.64 2.59
N PHE A 87 22.93 -3.49 2.36
CA PHE A 87 23.48 -2.42 1.52
C PHE A 87 24.56 -1.61 2.25
N GLY A 88 24.75 -1.83 3.55
CA GLY A 88 25.68 -1.06 4.38
C GLY A 88 25.18 0.35 4.58
N TYR A 89 25.62 1.27 3.72
CA TYR A 89 25.36 2.71 3.83
C TYR A 89 24.73 3.27 2.54
N PRO A 90 23.45 2.94 2.24
CA PRO A 90 22.80 3.38 1.02
C PRO A 90 22.56 4.90 1.02
N GLU A 91 22.69 5.56 -0.12
CA GLU A 91 22.36 7.00 -0.27
C GLU A 91 20.97 7.34 0.28
N CYS A 92 20.87 8.35 1.17
CA CYS A 92 19.61 8.67 1.86
C CYS A 92 18.48 8.94 0.86
N THR A 93 18.81 9.58 -0.27
CA THR A 93 17.89 9.98 -1.33
C THR A 93 17.34 8.81 -2.15
N LEU A 94 17.86 7.59 -1.99
CA LEU A 94 17.29 6.40 -2.62
C LEU A 94 15.92 6.04 -2.01
N CYS A 95 15.72 6.32 -0.73
CA CYS A 95 14.46 6.07 -0.02
C CYS A 95 13.75 7.38 0.36
N HIS A 96 14.52 8.37 0.86
CA HIS A 96 14.01 9.65 1.36
C HIS A 96 14.08 10.73 0.28
N VAL A 97 13.01 10.90 -0.48
CA VAL A 97 12.97 11.82 -1.62
C VAL A 97 12.55 13.22 -1.14
N GLY A 98 13.42 14.20 -1.38
CA GLY A 98 13.21 15.60 -0.98
C GLY A 98 11.92 16.21 -1.55
N HIS A 99 11.74 16.14 -2.87
CA HIS A 99 10.65 16.82 -3.58
C HIS A 99 9.75 15.86 -4.36
N GLY A 100 9.59 14.64 -3.87
CA GLY A 100 8.76 13.60 -4.48
C GLY A 100 8.40 12.51 -3.48
N PRO A 101 7.57 11.53 -3.87
CA PRO A 101 7.20 10.43 -2.99
C PRO A 101 8.43 9.66 -2.53
N ASN A 102 8.49 9.38 -1.23
CA ASN A 102 9.49 8.48 -0.68
C ASN A 102 9.33 7.08 -1.28
N GLN A 103 10.44 6.38 -1.42
CA GLN A 103 10.52 5.08 -2.05
C GLN A 103 10.83 4.00 -1.02
N ASP A 104 10.29 2.81 -1.23
CA ASP A 104 10.76 1.61 -0.55
C ASP A 104 11.82 0.93 -1.43
N LEU A 105 13.09 1.18 -1.13
CA LEU A 105 14.20 0.54 -1.83
C LEU A 105 14.23 -0.97 -1.58
N CYS A 106 13.80 -1.43 -0.40
CA CYS A 106 13.80 -2.85 -0.06
C CYS A 106 12.85 -3.60 -0.99
N ALA A 107 11.65 -3.04 -1.22
CA ALA A 107 10.63 -3.61 -2.11
C ALA A 107 11.07 -3.76 -3.58
N THR A 108 12.19 -3.13 -3.99
CA THR A 108 12.76 -3.36 -5.32
C THR A 108 13.33 -4.76 -5.50
N CYS A 109 13.70 -5.43 -4.40
CA CYS A 109 14.29 -6.76 -4.38
C CYS A 109 13.54 -7.73 -3.45
N HIS A 110 12.98 -7.21 -2.36
CA HIS A 110 12.19 -7.92 -1.36
C HIS A 110 10.71 -7.59 -1.59
N ALA A 111 10.14 -8.18 -2.64
CA ALA A 111 8.70 -8.11 -2.86
C ALA A 111 7.97 -8.74 -1.67
N PRO A 112 6.69 -8.40 -1.42
CA PRO A 112 5.86 -9.21 -0.54
C PRO A 112 5.99 -10.69 -0.93
N ASP A 113 6.54 -11.47 0.00
CA ASP A 113 6.98 -12.84 -0.27
C ASP A 113 5.81 -13.83 -0.23
N THR A 114 4.65 -13.40 0.29
CA THR A 114 3.49 -14.26 0.49
C THR A 114 2.22 -13.63 -0.08
N THR A 115 1.24 -14.48 -0.36
CA THR A 115 -0.08 -14.04 -0.77
C THR A 115 -0.75 -13.15 0.30
N ALA A 116 -0.52 -13.38 1.61
CA ALA A 116 -1.09 -12.49 2.63
C ALA A 116 -0.44 -11.11 2.61
N ASP A 117 0.88 -11.01 2.38
CA ASP A 117 1.57 -9.72 2.31
C ASP A 117 1.05 -8.89 1.13
N LEU A 118 0.87 -9.52 -0.04
CA LEU A 118 0.27 -8.89 -1.22
C LEU A 118 -1.15 -8.34 -0.93
N HIS A 119 -1.95 -9.09 -0.19
CA HIS A 119 -3.30 -8.68 0.20
C HIS A 119 -3.29 -7.55 1.23
N LEU A 120 -2.41 -7.62 2.24
CA LEU A 120 -2.25 -6.58 3.24
C LEU A 120 -1.79 -5.25 2.61
N GLU A 121 -0.85 -5.31 1.65
CA GLU A 121 -0.42 -4.14 0.88
C GLU A 121 -1.57 -3.56 0.05
N ALA A 122 -2.43 -4.41 -0.51
CA ALA A 122 -3.65 -3.99 -1.20
C ALA A 122 -4.77 -3.51 -0.25
N GLY A 123 -4.53 -3.47 1.07
CA GLY A 123 -5.48 -3.01 2.08
C GLY A 123 -6.53 -4.06 2.49
N VAL A 124 -6.32 -5.33 2.14
CA VAL A 124 -7.17 -6.46 2.53
C VAL A 124 -6.67 -7.04 3.85
N GLY A 125 -7.36 -6.73 4.94
CA GLY A 125 -7.00 -7.18 6.28
C GLY A 125 -7.26 -8.67 6.54
N CYS A 126 -6.65 -9.21 7.59
CA CYS A 126 -6.66 -10.64 7.92
C CYS A 126 -8.07 -11.25 8.06
N SER A 127 -9.05 -10.47 8.53
CA SER A 127 -10.43 -10.93 8.71
C SER A 127 -11.18 -11.14 7.39
N ALA A 128 -10.70 -10.59 6.28
CA ALA A 128 -11.25 -10.89 4.96
C ALA A 128 -11.07 -12.37 4.59
N CYS A 129 -10.01 -13.01 5.07
CA CYS A 129 -9.72 -14.42 4.81
C CYS A 129 -10.19 -15.33 5.95
N HIS A 130 -9.87 -14.97 7.20
CA HIS A 130 -10.11 -15.82 8.36
C HIS A 130 -11.39 -15.50 9.14
N GLY A 131 -12.12 -14.44 8.77
CA GLY A 131 -13.19 -13.89 9.59
C GLY A 131 -12.69 -13.14 10.82
N ASP A 132 -13.63 -12.59 11.60
CA ASP A 132 -13.35 -11.85 12.83
C ASP A 132 -13.14 -12.82 14.02
N VAL A 133 -12.10 -13.64 13.95
CA VAL A 133 -11.69 -14.57 15.01
C VAL A 133 -10.30 -14.24 15.55
N ASP A 134 -10.01 -14.71 16.76
CA ASP A 134 -8.69 -14.57 17.37
C ASP A 134 -7.62 -15.26 16.52
N ALA A 135 -6.39 -14.71 16.53
CA ALA A 135 -5.29 -15.24 15.72
C ALA A 135 -4.99 -16.72 15.99
N SER A 136 -5.14 -17.16 17.24
CA SER A 136 -4.95 -18.56 17.66
C SER A 136 -6.06 -19.49 17.18
N GLU A 137 -7.18 -18.95 16.71
CA GLU A 137 -8.36 -19.71 16.25
C GLU A 137 -8.49 -19.69 14.72
N ARG A 138 -7.57 -19.03 14.02
CA ARG A 138 -7.54 -19.00 12.55
C ARG A 138 -7.24 -20.38 12.02
N GLY A 139 -8.20 -20.94 11.28
CA GLY A 139 -8.06 -22.20 10.56
C GLY A 139 -7.70 -22.01 9.09
N GLU A 140 -7.66 -23.12 8.37
CA GLU A 140 -7.53 -23.15 6.91
C GLU A 140 -8.62 -22.31 6.24
N VAL A 141 -8.23 -21.62 5.17
CA VAL A 141 -9.13 -20.77 4.38
C VAL A 141 -9.65 -21.59 3.21
N SER A 142 -10.96 -21.60 3.01
CA SER A 142 -11.58 -22.26 1.85
C SER A 142 -11.29 -21.49 0.57
N MET A 143 -11.12 -22.21 -0.55
CA MET A 143 -11.08 -21.63 -1.90
C MET A 143 -12.26 -20.67 -2.17
N ASP A 144 -13.44 -20.94 -1.63
CA ASP A 144 -14.62 -20.08 -1.82
C ASP A 144 -14.39 -18.65 -1.30
N THR A 145 -13.55 -18.48 -0.28
CA THR A 145 -13.17 -17.16 0.23
C THR A 145 -12.42 -16.37 -0.84
N CYS A 146 -11.51 -17.03 -1.56
CA CYS A 146 -10.76 -16.44 -2.66
C CYS A 146 -11.71 -16.05 -3.80
N LEU A 147 -12.54 -17.00 -4.24
CA LEU A 147 -13.49 -16.80 -5.36
C LEU A 147 -14.55 -15.74 -5.04
N GLY A 148 -14.89 -15.53 -3.76
CA GLY A 148 -15.80 -14.47 -3.31
C GLY A 148 -15.37 -13.06 -3.71
N CYS A 149 -14.06 -12.82 -3.86
CA CYS A 149 -13.51 -11.55 -4.33
C CYS A 149 -12.93 -11.63 -5.76
N HIS A 150 -12.31 -12.75 -6.12
CA HIS A 150 -11.60 -12.90 -7.40
C HIS A 150 -12.51 -13.33 -8.57
N GLY A 151 -13.74 -13.75 -8.28
CA GLY A 151 -14.70 -14.23 -9.27
C GLY A 151 -14.59 -15.74 -9.52
N PRO A 152 -15.43 -16.29 -10.42
CA PRO A 152 -15.42 -17.72 -10.72
C PRO A 152 -14.13 -18.13 -11.42
N TYR A 153 -13.74 -19.39 -11.22
CA TYR A 153 -12.48 -19.94 -11.73
C TYR A 153 -12.36 -19.81 -13.25
N GLU A 154 -13.46 -19.98 -13.98
CA GLU A 154 -13.52 -19.85 -15.44
C GLU A 154 -13.22 -18.42 -15.94
N GLU A 155 -13.56 -17.40 -15.15
CA GLU A 155 -13.19 -16.02 -15.49
C GLU A 155 -11.70 -15.76 -15.22
N LEU A 156 -11.15 -16.35 -14.16
CA LEU A 156 -9.71 -16.29 -13.88
C LEU A 156 -8.91 -16.97 -14.99
N ALA A 157 -9.34 -18.16 -15.40
CA ALA A 157 -8.88 -18.87 -16.57
C ALA A 157 -8.83 -18.00 -17.83
N GLU A 158 -9.93 -17.31 -18.15
CA GLU A 158 -9.98 -16.44 -19.33
C GLU A 158 -9.00 -15.26 -19.19
N ARG A 159 -8.93 -14.64 -18.00
CA ARG A 159 -8.01 -13.53 -17.70
C ARG A 159 -6.54 -13.92 -17.87
N THR A 160 -6.18 -15.16 -17.56
CA THR A 160 -4.80 -15.66 -17.67
C THR A 160 -4.50 -16.42 -18.96
N SER A 161 -5.39 -16.36 -19.96
CA SER A 161 -5.25 -17.04 -21.26
C SER A 161 -4.07 -16.56 -22.12
N GLY A 162 -3.53 -15.37 -21.85
CA GLY A 162 -2.41 -14.80 -22.61
C GLY A 162 -1.04 -15.42 -22.33
N GLY A 163 -0.93 -16.29 -21.31
CA GLY A 163 0.32 -16.95 -20.94
C GLY A 163 0.72 -18.09 -21.88
N LYS A 164 2.02 -18.45 -21.90
CA LYS A 164 2.50 -19.67 -22.59
C LYS A 164 1.85 -20.95 -22.04
N MET A 165 1.58 -20.94 -20.74
CA MET A 165 0.72 -21.89 -20.04
C MET A 165 -0.28 -21.09 -19.23
N ASN A 166 -1.49 -21.62 -19.10
CA ASN A 166 -2.52 -21.01 -18.28
C ASN A 166 -2.64 -21.79 -16.97
N PRO A 167 -2.14 -21.27 -15.82
CA PRO A 167 -2.16 -21.98 -14.55
C PRO A 167 -3.57 -22.24 -14.04
N HIS A 168 -4.53 -21.39 -14.40
CA HIS A 168 -5.95 -21.55 -14.07
C HIS A 168 -6.73 -22.36 -15.13
N MET A 169 -6.05 -22.94 -16.13
CA MET A 169 -6.62 -23.90 -17.08
C MET A 169 -5.62 -25.03 -17.34
N SER A 170 -5.50 -25.91 -16.35
CA SER A 170 -4.64 -27.09 -16.44
C SER A 170 -5.45 -28.37 -16.68
N HIS A 171 -4.77 -29.51 -16.75
CA HIS A 171 -5.43 -30.82 -16.76
C HIS A 171 -5.90 -31.27 -15.37
N TYR A 172 -5.59 -30.50 -14.33
CA TYR A 172 -6.22 -30.56 -13.01
C TYR A 172 -7.32 -29.49 -12.95
N PRO A 173 -8.58 -29.87 -13.26
CA PRO A 173 -9.68 -28.92 -13.16
C PRO A 173 -9.84 -28.48 -11.70
N TYR A 174 -9.87 -27.16 -11.47
CA TYR A 174 -10.07 -26.54 -10.16
C TYR A 174 -8.99 -26.90 -9.12
N LEU A 175 -7.71 -26.77 -9.50
CA LEU A 175 -6.60 -26.88 -8.56
C LEU A 175 -6.76 -25.83 -7.44
N ASP A 176 -6.48 -26.21 -6.18
CA ASP A 176 -6.57 -25.27 -5.07
C ASP A 176 -5.64 -24.08 -5.28
N CYS A 177 -6.15 -22.87 -5.01
CA CYS A 177 -5.36 -21.66 -5.08
C CYS A 177 -4.11 -21.82 -4.20
N SER A 178 -4.26 -22.44 -3.02
CA SER A 178 -3.16 -22.68 -2.09
C SER A 178 -2.15 -23.74 -2.53
N GLU A 179 -2.33 -24.43 -3.65
CA GLU A 179 -1.29 -25.32 -4.18
C GLU A 179 -0.15 -24.53 -4.85
N CYS A 180 -0.43 -23.28 -5.24
CA CYS A 180 0.54 -22.37 -5.85
C CYS A 180 0.70 -21.07 -5.05
N HIS A 181 -0.41 -20.50 -4.58
CA HIS A 181 -0.50 -19.19 -3.92
C HIS A 181 -0.55 -19.33 -2.39
N HIS A 182 0.59 -19.16 -1.75
CA HIS A 182 0.76 -19.45 -0.32
C HIS A 182 0.55 -18.19 0.52
N ALA A 183 -0.42 -18.24 1.42
CA ALA A 183 -0.77 -17.09 2.25
C ALA A 183 0.35 -16.69 3.22
N HIS A 184 1.15 -17.64 3.72
CA HIS A 184 2.11 -17.39 4.80
C HIS A 184 3.51 -17.97 4.52
N GLU A 185 3.79 -18.30 3.27
CA GLU A 185 5.09 -18.72 2.78
C GLU A 185 5.21 -18.39 1.28
N GLU A 186 6.38 -18.63 0.70
CA GLU A 186 6.68 -18.30 -0.70
C GLU A 186 5.84 -19.14 -1.67
N ASP A 187 5.27 -18.50 -2.70
CA ASP A 187 4.50 -19.16 -3.76
C ASP A 187 5.32 -20.27 -4.45
N THR A 188 4.64 -21.34 -4.89
CA THR A 188 5.27 -22.51 -5.51
C THR A 188 4.88 -22.66 -6.98
N ASP A 189 5.83 -23.02 -7.84
CA ASP A 189 5.55 -23.54 -9.18
C ASP A 189 5.12 -25.01 -9.12
N PHE A 190 3.81 -25.23 -8.93
CA PHE A 190 3.22 -26.58 -8.89
C PHE A 190 3.52 -27.40 -10.15
N CYS A 191 3.50 -26.76 -11.33
CA CYS A 191 3.71 -27.42 -12.62
C CYS A 191 5.17 -27.87 -12.79
N GLY A 192 6.11 -27.04 -12.35
CA GLY A 192 7.56 -27.28 -12.39
C GLY A 192 8.02 -28.45 -11.52
N GLN A 193 7.15 -28.99 -10.66
CA GLN A 193 7.43 -30.23 -9.93
C GLN A 193 7.48 -31.46 -10.84
N CYS A 194 6.87 -31.40 -12.03
CA CYS A 194 6.76 -32.52 -12.97
C CYS A 194 7.21 -32.20 -14.41
N HIS A 195 7.26 -30.93 -14.81
CA HIS A 195 7.52 -30.48 -16.19
C HIS A 195 8.74 -29.55 -16.26
#